data_AF-A0AA88V8E4-F1
#
_entry.id   AF-A0AA88V8E4-F1
#
_cell.length_a   1.000
_cell.length_b   1.000
_cell.length_c   1.000
_cell.angle_alpha   90.00
_cell.angle_beta   90.00
_cell.angle_gamma   90.00
#
_symmetry.space_group_name_H-M   'P 1'
#
loop_
_entity.id
_entity.type
_entity.pdbx_description
1 polymer ?
#
loop_
_entity_poly.entity_id
_entity_poly.type
_entity_poly.pdbx_seq_one_letter_code
_entity_poly.pdbx_strand_id
1 'polypeptide(L)'
;MAAGEIQQEAAPFRRFDVADDDSDHRYHANAAASGKSGHDCFVNPSTGVHKKIMKEWQILRDHLPDTIYVRVYEQRIDLLRTAIVGPPGTPYENGLYFFDLAFPPDYPARPPLVHYRSFGFRLNPNLYETGYVCLSLLNTWVGKKSEKWNPAESTVLQVLVSIQGLVLNERPYFNEPGIGIFPAGAKRSVAYSEDAFVLSCRSMLCLLRTPPKNFKELVRKHFRDRAGEVLTLCNAYMDGCGQQFGGGVKFRAAMEPVFDELVAAFARNGASVGYFVEQVRERKEAAARKAVEVEEVKKSKKVKKKTKFEVVKKVIEKIKMVLGLEKDGKPGNQESRKASREVL
;
A
#
# COMPACT_ATOMS: atom_id res chain seq x y z
N MET A 1 -49.73 -15.61 -10.12
CA MET A 1 -48.90 -14.85 -11.08
C MET A 1 -47.99 -13.94 -10.27
N ALA A 2 -46.72 -14.30 -10.15
CA ALA A 2 -45.73 -13.48 -9.46
C ALA A 2 -45.25 -12.39 -10.43
N ALA A 3 -45.44 -11.12 -10.06
CA ALA A 3 -44.86 -9.99 -10.76
C ALA A 3 -43.34 -10.06 -10.59
N GLY A 4 -42.62 -10.26 -11.70
CA GLY A 4 -41.17 -10.20 -11.73
C GLY A 4 -40.73 -8.78 -11.45
N GLU A 5 -40.04 -8.58 -10.33
CA GLU A 5 -39.27 -7.38 -10.06
C GLU A 5 -38.15 -7.30 -11.11
N ILE A 6 -38.30 -6.39 -12.06
CA ILE A 6 -37.23 -6.01 -12.99
C ILE A 6 -36.14 -5.38 -12.12
N GLN A 7 -35.05 -6.12 -11.91
CA GLN A 7 -33.82 -5.56 -11.34
C GLN A 7 -33.33 -4.49 -12.30
N GLN A 8 -33.59 -3.23 -11.97
CA GLN A 8 -33.08 -2.08 -12.70
C GLN A 8 -31.56 -2.07 -12.52
N GLU A 9 -30.84 -2.51 -13.55
CA GLU A 9 -29.39 -2.56 -13.55
C GLU A 9 -28.86 -1.13 -13.33
N ALA A 10 -28.24 -0.90 -12.17
CA ALA A 10 -27.72 0.41 -11.81
C ALA A 10 -26.71 0.88 -12.87
N ALA A 11 -26.87 2.12 -13.34
CA ALA A 11 -26.04 2.68 -14.39
C ALA A 11 -24.53 2.53 -14.05
N PRO A 12 -23.67 2.22 -15.03
CA PRO A 12 -22.25 2.03 -14.79
C PRO A 12 -21.61 3.32 -14.24
N PHE A 13 -20.67 3.15 -13.30
CA PHE A 13 -19.94 4.27 -12.71
C PHE A 13 -19.20 5.03 -13.81
N ARG A 14 -19.52 6.32 -13.97
CA ARG A 14 -18.97 7.15 -15.05
C ARG A 14 -17.47 7.36 -14.88
N ARG A 15 -16.72 7.19 -15.96
CA ARG A 15 -15.27 7.43 -16.02
C ARG A 15 -14.96 8.90 -15.78
N PHE A 16 -15.61 9.80 -16.49
CA PHE A 16 -15.56 11.24 -16.22
C PHE A 16 -16.89 11.69 -15.62
N ASP A 17 -16.85 12.48 -14.55
CA ASP A 17 -18.05 13.12 -13.99
C ASP A 17 -17.71 14.40 -13.25
N VAL A 18 -18.72 15.25 -13.05
CA VAL A 18 -18.62 16.44 -12.19
C VAL A 18 -19.02 16.05 -10.77
N ALA A 19 -18.28 16.54 -9.79
CA ALA A 19 -18.54 16.32 -8.37
C ALA A 19 -18.77 17.64 -7.64
N ASP A 20 -19.60 17.58 -6.60
CA ASP A 20 -20.05 18.77 -5.87
C ASP A 20 -19.24 19.03 -4.58
N ASP A 21 -18.44 18.06 -4.12
CA ASP A 21 -17.74 18.13 -2.83
C ASP A 21 -16.25 17.81 -2.98
N ASP A 22 -15.41 18.84 -2.83
CA ASP A 22 -13.94 18.77 -2.83
C ASP A 22 -13.33 18.90 -1.41
N SER A 23 -14.13 18.82 -0.34
CA SER A 23 -13.65 19.12 1.03
C SER A 23 -12.57 18.17 1.57
N ASP A 24 -12.46 16.95 1.03
CA ASP A 24 -11.39 15.99 1.34
C ASP A 24 -10.26 15.99 0.29
N HIS A 25 -10.25 16.97 -0.63
CA HIS A 25 -9.22 17.15 -1.64
C HIS A 25 -7.95 17.76 -1.02
N ARG A 26 -6.78 17.24 -1.41
CA ARG A 26 -5.48 17.69 -0.90
C ARG A 26 -5.27 19.19 -1.01
N TYR A 27 -5.79 19.79 -2.07
CA TYR A 27 -5.64 21.21 -2.38
C TYR A 27 -6.88 22.06 -2.05
N HIS A 28 -7.84 21.52 -1.31
CA HIS A 28 -9.07 22.25 -0.92
C HIS A 28 -8.74 23.58 -0.24
N ALA A 29 -7.91 23.53 0.81
CA ALA A 29 -7.51 24.70 1.61
C ALA A 29 -6.55 25.67 0.88
N ASN A 30 -5.95 25.25 -0.24
CA ASN A 30 -5.05 26.12 -1.02
C ASN A 30 -5.80 27.23 -1.78
N ALA A 31 -7.14 27.29 -1.69
CA ALA A 31 -7.94 28.41 -2.18
C ALA A 31 -7.46 29.78 -1.65
N ALA A 32 -6.89 29.82 -0.45
CA ALA A 32 -6.41 31.05 0.19
C ALA A 32 -5.02 31.54 -0.29
N ALA A 33 -4.27 30.73 -1.05
CA ALA A 33 -2.90 31.07 -1.47
C ALA A 33 -2.83 31.88 -2.77
N SER A 34 -3.96 32.09 -3.44
CA SER A 34 -4.05 32.92 -4.64
C SER A 34 -4.65 34.26 -4.24
N GLY A 35 -3.87 35.34 -4.25
CA GLY A 35 -4.40 36.69 -4.11
C GLY A 35 -5.52 36.97 -5.13
N LYS A 36 -6.22 38.10 -5.00
CA LYS A 36 -7.41 38.46 -5.83
C LYS A 36 -7.25 38.20 -7.35
N SER A 37 -6.04 38.29 -7.89
CA SER A 37 -5.72 38.02 -9.31
C SER A 37 -5.71 36.54 -9.71
N GLY A 38 -5.32 35.62 -8.82
CA GLY A 38 -5.24 34.19 -9.14
C GLY A 38 -6.61 33.49 -9.12
N HIS A 39 -7.56 33.99 -8.33
CA HIS A 39 -8.94 33.49 -8.35
C HIS A 39 -9.69 33.90 -9.62
N ASP A 40 -9.44 35.11 -10.14
CA ASP A 40 -10.10 35.61 -11.36
C ASP A 40 -9.83 34.72 -12.59
N CYS A 41 -8.61 34.18 -12.72
CA CYS A 41 -8.24 33.36 -13.88
C CYS A 41 -9.03 32.05 -13.99
N PHE A 42 -9.58 31.54 -12.90
CA PHE A 42 -10.39 30.32 -12.87
C PHE A 42 -11.89 30.59 -12.93
N VAL A 43 -12.34 31.81 -12.62
CA VAL A 43 -13.77 32.15 -12.63
C VAL A 43 -14.16 32.84 -13.93
N ASN A 44 -13.29 33.67 -14.49
CA ASN A 44 -13.58 34.43 -15.70
C ASN A 44 -13.40 33.57 -16.96
N PRO A 45 -14.48 33.24 -17.71
CA PRO A 45 -14.41 32.37 -18.88
C PRO A 45 -13.64 32.96 -20.07
N SER A 46 -13.36 34.27 -20.06
CA SER A 46 -12.61 34.92 -21.14
C SER A 46 -11.11 34.63 -21.07
N THR A 47 -10.59 34.20 -19.92
CA THR A 47 -9.16 34.02 -19.66
C THR A 47 -8.60 32.80 -20.41
N GLY A 48 -7.31 32.84 -20.72
CA GLY A 48 -6.62 31.72 -21.37
C GLY A 48 -6.58 30.48 -20.49
N VAL A 49 -6.39 30.66 -19.16
CA VAL A 49 -6.35 29.59 -18.16
C VAL A 49 -7.68 28.83 -18.13
N HIS A 50 -8.80 29.53 -17.94
CA HIS A 50 -10.13 28.93 -17.92
C HIS A 50 -10.41 28.16 -19.23
N LYS A 51 -10.16 28.78 -20.38
CA LYS A 51 -10.36 28.13 -21.70
C LYS A 51 -9.51 26.87 -21.85
N LYS A 52 -8.25 26.89 -21.41
CA LYS A 52 -7.36 25.74 -21.45
C LYS A 52 -7.84 24.62 -20.51
N ILE A 53 -8.30 24.93 -19.29
CA ILE A 53 -8.86 23.94 -18.36
C ILE A 53 -10.13 23.28 -18.94
N MET A 54 -11.04 24.07 -19.52
CA MET A 54 -12.23 23.51 -20.18
C MET A 54 -11.88 22.57 -21.33
N LYS A 55 -10.80 22.87 -22.07
CA LYS A 55 -10.25 21.96 -23.09
C LYS A 55 -9.68 20.67 -22.46
N GLU A 56 -8.99 20.74 -21.32
CA GLU A 56 -8.55 19.55 -20.59
C GLU A 56 -9.75 18.68 -20.15
N TRP A 57 -10.83 19.29 -19.65
CA TRP A 57 -12.06 18.56 -19.28
C TRP A 57 -12.68 17.84 -20.48
N GLN A 58 -12.71 18.48 -21.64
CA GLN A 58 -13.18 17.86 -22.88
C GLN A 58 -12.30 16.66 -23.27
N ILE A 59 -10.97 16.83 -23.28
CA ILE A 59 -10.03 15.75 -23.60
C ILE A 59 -10.22 14.56 -22.65
N LEU A 60 -10.36 14.81 -21.34
CA LEU A 60 -10.58 13.76 -20.36
C LEU A 60 -11.94 13.08 -20.54
N ARG A 61 -13.00 13.84 -20.79
CA ARG A 61 -14.33 13.27 -21.04
C ARG A 61 -14.34 12.33 -22.25
N ASP A 62 -13.65 12.72 -23.32
CA ASP A 62 -13.77 12.06 -24.62
C ASP A 62 -12.73 10.94 -24.82
N HIS A 63 -11.59 10.98 -24.11
CA HIS A 63 -10.42 10.13 -24.41
C HIS A 63 -9.82 9.39 -23.21
N LEU A 64 -10.49 9.35 -22.06
CA LEU A 64 -10.02 8.54 -20.92
C LEU A 64 -9.98 7.04 -21.27
N PRO A 65 -8.90 6.32 -20.90
CA PRO A 65 -8.88 4.86 -20.89
C PRO A 65 -9.93 4.27 -19.93
N ASP A 66 -10.36 3.03 -20.17
CA ASP A 66 -11.36 2.34 -19.35
C ASP A 66 -10.95 2.14 -17.88
N THR A 67 -9.65 2.22 -17.62
CA THR A 67 -9.02 1.99 -16.32
C THR A 67 -8.70 3.29 -15.57
N ILE A 68 -9.15 4.45 -16.07
CA ILE A 68 -8.91 5.75 -15.43
C ILE A 68 -10.23 6.49 -15.25
N TYR A 69 -10.44 6.95 -14.02
CA TYR A 69 -11.65 7.65 -13.60
C TYR A 69 -11.28 9.03 -13.10
N VAL A 70 -12.04 10.06 -13.47
CA VAL A 70 -11.80 11.45 -13.13
C VAL A 70 -13.07 12.08 -12.56
N ARG A 71 -12.89 12.89 -11.52
CA ARG A 71 -13.88 13.82 -10.99
C ARG A 71 -13.32 15.23 -11.06
N VAL A 72 -14.11 16.12 -11.62
CA VAL A 72 -13.81 17.56 -11.69
C VAL A 72 -14.85 18.32 -10.86
N TYR A 73 -14.58 19.58 -10.53
CA TYR A 73 -15.42 20.36 -9.61
C TYR A 73 -15.85 21.67 -10.25
N GLU A 74 -17.16 21.92 -10.37
CA GLU A 74 -17.69 23.13 -11.02
C GLU A 74 -17.31 24.41 -10.27
N GLN A 75 -17.34 24.37 -8.93
CA GLN A 75 -17.00 25.53 -8.09
C GLN A 75 -15.48 25.76 -7.98
N ARG A 76 -14.69 24.75 -8.36
CA ARG A 76 -13.23 24.71 -8.23
C ARG A 76 -12.64 24.06 -9.46
N ILE A 77 -12.77 24.73 -10.61
CA ILE A 77 -12.30 24.18 -11.89
C ILE A 77 -10.78 23.95 -11.92
N ASP A 78 -10.06 24.59 -10.99
CA ASP A 78 -8.65 24.39 -10.75
C ASP A 78 -8.32 23.01 -10.17
N LEU A 79 -9.31 22.26 -9.67
CA LEU A 79 -9.12 20.96 -9.03
C LEU A 79 -9.66 19.81 -9.87
N LEU A 80 -9.00 18.66 -9.79
CA LEU A 80 -9.58 17.37 -10.18
C LEU A 80 -8.98 16.23 -9.36
N ARG A 81 -9.76 15.17 -9.16
CA ARG A 81 -9.31 13.92 -8.55
C ARG A 81 -9.40 12.79 -9.57
N THR A 82 -8.40 11.92 -9.57
CA THR A 82 -8.36 10.74 -10.43
C THR A 82 -8.15 9.46 -9.64
N ALA A 83 -8.71 8.37 -10.16
CA ALA A 83 -8.41 7.00 -9.75
C ALA A 83 -7.89 6.22 -10.96
N ILE A 84 -6.70 5.62 -10.83
CA ILE A 84 -6.09 4.78 -11.85
C ILE A 84 -6.13 3.34 -11.35
N VAL A 85 -6.68 2.43 -12.17
CA VAL A 85 -6.59 0.99 -11.90
C VAL A 85 -5.17 0.52 -12.23
N GLY A 86 -4.57 -0.22 -11.30
CA GLY A 86 -3.24 -0.79 -11.51
C GLY A 86 -3.20 -1.76 -12.68
N PRO A 87 -2.21 -1.65 -13.60
CA PRO A 87 -2.16 -2.49 -14.80
C PRO A 87 -1.98 -3.98 -14.50
N PRO A 88 -2.50 -4.88 -15.36
CA PRO A 88 -2.31 -6.31 -15.23
C PRO A 88 -0.83 -6.70 -15.40
N GLY A 89 -0.42 -7.77 -14.72
CA GLY A 89 0.95 -8.27 -14.73
C GLY A 89 1.93 -7.43 -13.92
N THR A 90 1.45 -6.50 -13.08
CA THR A 90 2.30 -5.63 -12.24
C THR A 90 2.01 -5.89 -10.76
N PRO A 91 2.89 -5.49 -9.82
CA PRO A 91 2.58 -5.56 -8.38
C PRO A 91 1.44 -4.60 -7.96
N TYR A 92 0.89 -3.85 -8.91
CA TYR A 92 -0.20 -2.91 -8.71
C TYR A 92 -1.56 -3.44 -9.18
N GLU A 93 -1.57 -4.59 -9.86
CA GLU A 93 -2.74 -5.17 -10.51
C GLU A 93 -3.97 -5.22 -9.59
N ASN A 94 -5.13 -4.85 -10.14
CA ASN A 94 -6.41 -4.76 -9.45
C ASN A 94 -6.48 -3.74 -8.29
N GLY A 95 -5.41 -3.00 -7.99
CA GLY A 95 -5.43 -1.87 -7.07
C GLY A 95 -6.08 -0.62 -7.67
N LEU A 96 -6.46 0.32 -6.79
CA LEU A 96 -6.91 1.66 -7.17
C LEU A 96 -5.92 2.69 -6.59
N TYR A 97 -5.41 3.57 -7.44
CA TYR A 97 -4.40 4.57 -7.08
C TYR A 97 -4.99 5.96 -7.28
N PHE A 98 -5.11 6.72 -6.19
CA PHE A 98 -5.76 8.02 -6.19
C PHE A 98 -4.78 9.17 -6.24
N PHE A 99 -5.08 10.15 -7.10
CA PHE A 99 -4.29 11.37 -7.22
C PHE A 99 -5.20 12.60 -7.19
N ASP A 100 -4.80 13.60 -6.42
CA ASP A 100 -5.39 14.92 -6.40
C ASP A 100 -4.52 15.84 -7.25
N LEU A 101 -5.14 16.60 -8.16
CA LEU A 101 -4.43 17.55 -9.01
C LEU A 101 -4.98 18.96 -8.82
N ALA A 102 -4.10 19.95 -8.96
CA ALA A 102 -4.47 21.36 -8.96
C ALA A 102 -3.74 22.10 -10.09
N PHE A 103 -4.50 22.82 -10.93
CA PHE A 103 -3.96 23.72 -11.92
C PHE A 103 -3.40 24.98 -11.26
N PRO A 104 -2.19 25.43 -11.61
CA PRO A 104 -1.67 26.70 -11.11
C PRO A 104 -2.34 27.90 -11.83
N PRO A 105 -2.32 29.11 -11.25
CA PRO A 105 -2.93 30.30 -11.87
C PRO A 105 -2.32 30.73 -13.21
N ASP A 106 -1.13 30.24 -13.54
CA ASP A 106 -0.42 30.48 -14.80
C ASP A 106 -0.48 29.27 -15.75
N TYR A 107 -1.39 28.31 -15.52
CA TYR A 107 -1.58 27.17 -16.42
C TYR A 107 -1.96 27.63 -17.85
N PRO A 108 -1.37 27.07 -18.93
CA PRO A 108 -0.48 25.91 -18.97
C PRO A 108 1.02 26.24 -18.98
N ALA A 109 1.46 27.44 -18.58
CA ALA A 109 2.90 27.76 -18.53
C ALA A 109 3.67 26.81 -17.60
N ARG A 110 3.02 26.39 -16.50
CA ARG A 110 3.50 25.34 -15.58
C ARG A 110 2.56 24.13 -15.58
N PRO A 111 3.08 22.92 -15.32
CA PRO A 111 2.26 21.72 -15.19
C PRO A 111 1.31 21.81 -13.98
N PRO A 112 0.25 20.98 -13.94
CA PRO A 112 -0.56 20.83 -12.74
C PRO A 112 0.29 20.28 -11.57
N LEU A 113 -0.06 20.67 -10.35
CA LEU A 113 0.40 20.00 -9.14
C LEU A 113 -0.29 18.64 -9.05
N VAL A 114 0.43 17.61 -8.61
CA VAL A 114 -0.10 16.24 -8.45
C VAL A 114 0.30 15.71 -7.08
N HIS A 115 -0.66 15.15 -6.35
CA HIS A 115 -0.46 14.51 -5.06
C HIS A 115 -1.04 13.10 -5.07
N TYR A 116 -0.22 12.11 -4.77
CA TYR A 116 -0.63 10.71 -4.61
C TYR A 116 -1.14 10.44 -3.19
N ARG A 117 -2.30 9.78 -3.08
CA ARG A 117 -2.82 9.30 -1.80
C ARG A 117 -2.05 8.04 -1.35
N SER A 118 -0.92 8.26 -0.70
CA SER A 118 0.04 7.21 -0.31
C SER A 118 -0.37 6.33 0.88
N PHE A 119 -1.23 6.84 1.77
CA PHE A 119 -1.48 6.24 3.09
C PHE A 119 -0.21 6.06 3.94
N GLY A 120 0.84 6.83 3.67
CA GLY A 120 2.16 6.69 4.31
C GLY A 120 3.00 5.55 3.76
N PHE A 121 2.61 4.92 2.65
CA PHE A 121 3.36 3.84 2.01
C PHE A 121 4.18 4.34 0.82
N ARG A 122 5.36 3.73 0.59
CA ARG A 122 6.20 3.95 -0.61
C ARG A 122 6.07 2.78 -1.58
N LEU A 123 5.08 2.85 -2.47
CA LEU A 123 4.78 1.75 -3.41
C LEU A 123 5.68 1.75 -4.65
N ASN A 124 6.31 2.88 -4.95
CA ASN A 124 7.15 3.05 -6.15
C ASN A 124 8.24 4.09 -5.87
N PRO A 125 9.43 4.02 -6.50
CA PRO A 125 10.45 5.06 -6.36
C PRO A 125 9.93 6.46 -6.72
N ASN A 126 8.98 6.56 -7.65
CA ASN A 126 8.36 7.81 -8.07
C ASN A 126 7.10 8.20 -7.28
N LEU A 127 6.63 7.37 -6.34
CA LEU A 127 5.45 7.63 -5.51
C LEU A 127 5.85 7.63 -4.03
N TYR A 128 6.05 8.82 -3.48
CA TYR A 128 6.63 8.99 -2.16
C TYR A 128 5.58 8.77 -1.06
N GLU A 129 6.03 8.46 0.15
CA GLU A 129 5.17 8.33 1.35
C GLU A 129 4.45 9.65 1.67
N THR A 130 5.06 10.79 1.33
CA THR A 130 4.45 12.13 1.45
C THR A 130 3.36 12.38 0.40
N GLY A 131 3.27 11.50 -0.61
CA GLY A 131 2.45 11.62 -1.81
C GLY A 131 3.04 12.52 -2.90
N TYR A 132 4.31 12.90 -2.79
CA TYR A 132 5.02 13.55 -3.89
C TYR A 132 5.17 12.59 -5.08
N VAL A 133 4.93 13.09 -6.29
CA VAL A 133 4.97 12.31 -7.54
C VAL A 133 6.11 12.80 -8.42
N CYS A 134 7.02 11.88 -8.78
CA CYS A 134 8.13 12.17 -9.68
C CYS A 134 7.78 11.77 -11.12
N LEU A 135 7.70 12.75 -12.01
CA LEU A 135 7.52 12.53 -13.44
C LEU A 135 8.18 13.69 -14.19
N SER A 136 8.93 13.38 -15.25
CA SER A 136 9.59 14.42 -16.07
C SER A 136 8.58 15.38 -16.67
N LEU A 137 7.42 14.88 -17.10
CA LEU A 137 6.30 15.66 -17.63
C LEU A 137 5.70 16.63 -16.60
N LEU A 138 5.89 16.38 -15.30
CA LEU A 138 5.49 17.29 -14.21
C LEU A 138 6.63 18.21 -13.76
N ASN A 139 7.79 18.15 -14.44
CA ASN A 139 9.03 18.81 -14.04
C ASN A 139 9.51 18.44 -12.62
N THR A 140 9.04 17.31 -12.07
CA THR A 140 9.44 16.80 -10.75
C THR A 140 10.49 15.69 -10.86
N TRP A 141 10.95 15.40 -12.08
CA TRP A 141 12.00 14.42 -12.35
C TRP A 141 12.91 14.88 -13.49
N VAL A 142 14.11 14.30 -13.54
CA VAL A 142 15.04 14.49 -14.67
C VAL A 142 14.48 13.84 -15.93
N GLY A 143 14.74 14.44 -17.08
CA GLY A 143 14.26 13.95 -18.37
C GLY A 143 14.74 14.84 -19.51
N LYS A 144 14.67 14.32 -20.74
CA LYS A 144 14.98 15.06 -21.97
C LYS A 144 13.99 16.22 -22.13
N LYS A 145 14.36 17.24 -22.90
CA LYS A 145 13.50 18.41 -23.15
C LYS A 145 12.12 18.01 -23.70
N SER A 146 12.06 16.99 -24.56
CA SER A 146 10.82 16.45 -25.13
C SER A 146 9.94 15.68 -24.15
N GLU A 147 10.49 15.29 -22.99
CA GLU A 147 9.78 14.54 -21.95
C GLU A 147 9.25 15.47 -20.84
N LYS A 148 9.66 16.75 -20.87
CA LYS A 148 9.23 17.78 -19.92
C LYS A 148 7.92 18.43 -20.37
N TRP A 149 7.27 19.12 -19.43
CA TRP A 149 6.04 19.86 -19.70
C TRP A 149 6.22 20.86 -20.86
N ASN A 150 5.38 20.73 -21.90
CA ASN A 150 5.26 21.66 -23.00
C ASN A 150 3.90 22.39 -22.89
N PRO A 151 3.86 23.70 -22.58
CA PRO A 151 2.62 24.46 -22.46
C PRO A 151 1.67 24.38 -23.66
N ALA A 152 2.21 24.16 -24.87
CA ALA A 152 1.44 24.10 -26.10
C ALA A 152 0.79 22.73 -26.36
N GLU A 153 1.46 21.65 -25.94
CA GLU A 153 1.13 20.28 -26.37
C GLU A 153 0.74 19.35 -25.23
N SER A 154 1.26 19.59 -24.03
CA SER A 154 1.04 18.70 -22.88
C SER A 154 -0.40 18.80 -22.36
N THR A 155 -0.91 17.66 -21.88
CA THR A 155 -2.27 17.49 -21.35
C THR A 155 -2.26 16.72 -20.04
N VAL A 156 -3.32 16.86 -19.24
CA VAL A 156 -3.53 16.05 -18.04
C VAL A 156 -3.67 14.57 -18.42
N LEU A 157 -4.33 14.26 -19.54
CA LEU A 157 -4.45 12.89 -20.02
C LEU A 157 -3.07 12.22 -20.20
N GLN A 158 -2.10 12.92 -20.81
CA GLN A 158 -0.73 12.43 -20.94
C GLN A 158 -0.06 12.18 -19.59
N VAL A 159 -0.31 13.00 -18.57
CA VAL A 159 0.17 12.77 -17.20
C VAL A 159 -0.43 11.47 -16.65
N LEU A 160 -1.75 11.28 -16.77
CA LEU A 160 -2.43 10.09 -16.22
C LEU A 160 -1.96 8.79 -16.87
N VAL A 161 -1.85 8.76 -18.21
CA VAL A 161 -1.37 7.57 -18.93
C VAL A 161 0.13 7.33 -18.68
N SER A 162 0.92 8.39 -18.47
CA SER A 162 2.34 8.25 -18.10
C SER A 162 2.50 7.65 -16.69
N ILE A 163 1.68 8.05 -15.72
CA ILE A 163 1.66 7.42 -14.40
C ILE A 163 1.30 5.93 -14.54
N GLN A 164 0.25 5.61 -15.29
CA GLN A 164 -0.17 4.21 -15.47
C GLN A 164 0.90 3.36 -16.19
N GLY A 165 1.50 3.87 -17.27
CA GLY A 165 2.43 3.09 -18.11
C GLY A 165 3.88 3.09 -17.63
N LEU A 166 4.37 4.21 -17.06
CA LEU A 166 5.78 4.36 -16.68
C LEU A 166 6.01 4.15 -15.19
N VAL A 167 5.05 4.55 -14.35
CA VAL A 167 5.19 4.45 -12.89
C VAL A 167 4.67 3.11 -12.39
N LEU A 168 3.42 2.78 -12.72
CA LEU A 168 2.76 1.53 -12.29
C LEU A 168 3.14 0.34 -13.19
N ASN A 169 4.42 0.15 -13.46
CA ASN A 169 4.92 -0.86 -14.39
C ASN A 169 5.26 -2.20 -13.71
N GLU A 170 5.59 -3.20 -14.54
CA GLU A 170 5.96 -4.55 -14.13
C GLU A 170 7.13 -4.55 -13.12
N ARG A 171 8.21 -3.83 -13.38
CA ARG A 171 9.47 -3.90 -12.60
C ARG A 171 9.83 -2.55 -11.98
N PRO A 172 9.06 -2.09 -10.98
CA PRO A 172 9.16 -0.72 -10.46
C PRO A 172 10.49 -0.42 -9.76
N TYR A 173 11.27 -1.44 -9.37
CA TYR A 173 12.63 -1.27 -8.86
C TYR A 173 13.53 -0.45 -9.80
N PHE A 174 13.39 -0.63 -11.11
CA PHE A 174 14.22 0.06 -12.10
C PHE A 174 13.81 1.51 -12.35
N ASN A 175 12.75 2.00 -11.70
CA ASN A 175 12.39 3.42 -11.71
C ASN A 175 13.31 4.26 -10.82
N GLU A 176 14.12 3.64 -9.96
CA GLU A 176 15.08 4.33 -9.11
C GLU A 176 16.21 4.97 -9.97
N PRO A 177 16.54 6.25 -9.75
CA PRO A 177 17.58 6.93 -10.50
C PRO A 177 18.94 6.24 -10.30
N GLY A 178 19.69 6.06 -11.39
CA GLY A 178 21.03 5.49 -11.36
C GLY A 178 21.10 3.95 -11.32
N ILE A 179 19.97 3.25 -11.25
CA ILE A 179 19.91 1.77 -11.28
C ILE A 179 19.81 1.21 -12.70
N GLY A 180 19.27 2.00 -13.65
CA GLY A 180 19.10 1.59 -15.04
C GLY A 180 20.44 1.27 -15.72
N ILE A 181 20.62 -0.02 -16.08
CA ILE A 181 21.52 -0.63 -17.09
C ILE A 181 22.26 -1.89 -16.56
N PHE A 182 22.34 -2.16 -15.25
CA PHE A 182 23.10 -3.34 -14.75
C PHE A 182 22.22 -4.60 -14.55
N PRO A 183 22.55 -5.76 -15.16
CA PRO A 183 21.81 -7.03 -15.01
C PRO A 183 21.78 -7.57 -13.57
N ALA A 184 22.63 -7.05 -12.68
CA ALA A 184 22.77 -7.48 -11.28
C ALA A 184 21.61 -7.05 -10.34
N GLY A 185 20.48 -6.62 -10.91
CA GLY A 185 19.30 -6.12 -10.19
C GLY A 185 18.15 -7.13 -10.04
N ALA A 186 18.16 -8.27 -10.73
CA ALA A 186 16.98 -9.16 -10.83
C ALA A 186 16.41 -9.59 -9.47
N LYS A 187 17.25 -10.07 -8.54
CA LYS A 187 16.79 -10.46 -7.18
C LYS A 187 16.24 -9.29 -6.38
N ARG A 188 16.82 -8.09 -6.54
CA ARG A 188 16.34 -6.86 -5.88
C ARG A 188 15.02 -6.40 -6.47
N SER A 189 14.84 -6.56 -7.78
CA SER A 189 13.58 -6.30 -8.47
C SER A 189 12.46 -7.22 -7.98
N VAL A 190 12.74 -8.51 -7.79
CA VAL A 190 11.76 -9.47 -7.24
C VAL A 190 11.35 -9.07 -5.81
N ALA A 191 12.33 -8.84 -4.93
CA ALA A 191 12.04 -8.44 -3.55
C ALA A 191 11.24 -7.12 -3.49
N TYR A 192 11.58 -6.15 -4.34
CA TYR A 192 10.83 -4.89 -4.42
C TYR A 192 9.39 -5.11 -4.91
N SER A 193 9.19 -5.99 -5.89
CA SER A 193 7.85 -6.29 -6.44
C SER A 193 6.98 -7.01 -5.41
N GLU A 194 7.57 -7.93 -4.64
CA GLU A 194 6.95 -8.56 -3.47
C GLU A 194 6.50 -7.53 -2.43
N ASP A 195 7.40 -6.62 -2.01
CA ASP A 195 7.08 -5.56 -1.05
C ASP A 195 6.01 -4.60 -1.59
N ALA A 196 6.13 -4.18 -2.85
CA ALA A 196 5.15 -3.32 -3.52
C ALA A 196 3.77 -3.98 -3.57
N PHE A 197 3.68 -5.29 -3.84
CA PHE A 197 2.42 -6.02 -3.85
C PHE A 197 1.76 -6.10 -2.46
N VAL A 198 2.55 -6.36 -1.40
CA VAL A 198 2.03 -6.31 -0.01
C VAL A 198 1.47 -4.92 0.30
N LEU A 199 2.19 -3.86 -0.08
CA LEU A 199 1.75 -2.48 0.14
C LEU A 199 0.53 -2.11 -0.72
N SER A 200 0.45 -2.58 -1.97
CA SER A 200 -0.76 -2.47 -2.81
C SER A 200 -1.96 -3.08 -2.11
N CYS A 201 -1.84 -4.31 -1.60
CA CYS A 201 -2.89 -4.97 -0.83
C CYS A 201 -3.30 -4.19 0.44
N ARG A 202 -2.34 -3.64 1.18
CA ARG A 202 -2.62 -2.76 2.33
C ARG A 202 -3.34 -1.48 1.91
N SER A 203 -2.97 -0.88 0.78
CA SER A 203 -3.67 0.29 0.25
C SER A 203 -5.13 -0.01 -0.10
N MET A 204 -5.44 -1.21 -0.62
CA MET A 204 -6.82 -1.65 -0.86
C MET A 204 -7.63 -1.70 0.45
N LEU A 205 -7.03 -2.24 1.53
CA LEU A 205 -7.65 -2.24 2.86
C LEU A 205 -7.91 -0.82 3.39
N CYS A 206 -6.96 0.11 3.19
CA CYS A 206 -7.15 1.52 3.54
C CYS A 206 -8.31 2.14 2.75
N LEU A 207 -8.40 1.90 1.45
CA LEU A 207 -9.47 2.42 0.59
C LEU A 207 -10.85 1.84 0.96
N LEU A 208 -10.94 0.55 1.28
CA LEU A 208 -12.18 -0.06 1.76
C LEU A 208 -12.66 0.53 3.09
N ARG A 209 -11.74 1.02 3.94
CA ARG A 209 -12.06 1.68 5.21
C ARG A 209 -12.43 3.15 5.02
N THR A 210 -11.64 3.89 4.23
CA THR A 210 -11.78 5.35 4.05
C THR A 210 -11.68 5.73 2.57
N PRO A 211 -12.70 5.40 1.76
CA PRO A 211 -12.70 5.74 0.34
C PRO A 211 -12.76 7.25 0.16
N PRO A 212 -12.05 7.82 -0.84
CA PRO A 212 -12.15 9.24 -1.16
C PRO A 212 -13.59 9.63 -1.52
N LYS A 213 -14.01 10.85 -1.16
CA LYS A 213 -15.32 11.39 -1.56
C LYS A 213 -15.46 11.33 -3.08
N ASN A 214 -16.71 11.13 -3.53
CA ASN A 214 -17.10 10.96 -4.94
C ASN A 214 -16.62 9.64 -5.60
N PHE A 215 -15.87 8.81 -4.88
CA PHE A 215 -15.36 7.51 -5.37
C PHE A 215 -15.77 6.31 -4.51
N LYS A 216 -16.60 6.51 -3.47
CA LYS A 216 -17.08 5.44 -2.60
C LYS A 216 -17.71 4.28 -3.37
N GLU A 217 -18.55 4.57 -4.36
CA GLU A 217 -19.19 3.53 -5.17
C GLU A 217 -18.18 2.82 -6.09
N LEU A 218 -17.24 3.55 -6.70
CA LEU A 218 -16.16 2.93 -7.49
C LEU A 218 -15.36 1.96 -6.62
N VAL A 219 -14.89 2.39 -5.45
CA VAL A 219 -14.10 1.56 -4.53
C VAL A 219 -14.88 0.31 -4.12
N ARG A 220 -16.15 0.48 -3.72
CA ARG A 220 -17.03 -0.63 -3.33
C ARG A 220 -17.21 -1.62 -4.47
N LYS A 221 -17.65 -1.16 -5.65
CA LYS A 221 -17.92 -2.02 -6.81
C LYS A 221 -16.65 -2.71 -7.31
N HIS A 222 -15.58 -1.94 -7.53
CA HIS A 222 -14.30 -2.45 -8.03
C HIS A 222 -13.75 -3.58 -7.15
N PHE A 223 -13.65 -3.37 -5.84
CA PHE A 223 -13.13 -4.41 -4.94
C PHE A 223 -14.11 -5.54 -4.65
N ARG A 224 -15.42 -5.33 -4.81
CA ARG A 224 -16.39 -6.44 -4.74
C ARG A 224 -16.19 -7.38 -5.93
N ASP A 225 -16.09 -6.81 -7.12
CA ASP A 225 -16.06 -7.56 -8.38
C ASP A 225 -14.69 -8.22 -8.60
N ARG A 226 -13.59 -7.58 -8.14
CA ARG A 226 -12.21 -8.08 -8.29
C ARG A 226 -11.68 -8.91 -7.12
N ALA A 227 -12.43 -9.06 -6.02
CA ALA A 227 -11.95 -9.74 -4.82
C ALA A 227 -11.37 -11.14 -5.09
N GLY A 228 -12.07 -11.94 -5.90
CA GLY A 228 -11.64 -13.31 -6.22
C GLY A 228 -10.32 -13.35 -7.00
N GLU A 229 -10.14 -12.44 -7.94
CA GLU A 229 -8.88 -12.29 -8.71
C GLU A 229 -7.74 -11.87 -7.77
N VAL A 230 -7.96 -10.84 -6.94
CA VAL A 230 -6.95 -10.35 -5.98
C VAL A 230 -6.49 -11.46 -5.04
N LEU A 231 -7.43 -12.20 -4.45
CA LEU A 231 -7.10 -13.28 -3.51
C LEU A 231 -6.42 -14.47 -4.20
N THR A 232 -6.81 -14.78 -5.44
CA THR A 232 -6.13 -15.77 -6.27
C THR A 232 -4.68 -15.36 -6.51
N LEU A 233 -4.42 -14.11 -6.90
CA LEU A 233 -3.07 -13.58 -7.10
C LEU A 233 -2.24 -13.62 -5.81
N CYS A 234 -2.85 -13.28 -4.67
CA CYS A 234 -2.16 -13.37 -3.38
C CYS A 234 -1.65 -14.80 -3.11
N ASN A 235 -2.50 -15.81 -3.31
CA ASN A 235 -2.11 -17.21 -3.15
C ASN A 235 -1.03 -17.62 -4.16
N ALA A 236 -1.24 -17.31 -5.44
CA ALA A 236 -0.28 -17.62 -6.50
C ALA A 236 1.12 -17.03 -6.21
N TYR A 237 1.18 -15.76 -5.82
CA TYR A 237 2.46 -15.09 -5.53
C TYR A 237 3.10 -15.65 -4.25
N MET A 238 2.33 -15.96 -3.21
CA MET A 238 2.87 -16.61 -2.00
C MET A 238 3.47 -17.99 -2.32
N ASP A 239 2.91 -18.70 -3.30
CA ASP A 239 3.41 -19.99 -3.79
C ASP A 239 4.54 -19.86 -4.84
N GLY A 240 4.98 -18.63 -5.13
CA GLY A 240 6.07 -18.36 -6.08
C GLY A 240 5.67 -18.46 -7.55
N CYS A 241 4.36 -18.44 -7.85
CA CYS A 241 3.85 -18.43 -9.21
C CYS A 241 3.84 -17.01 -9.77
N GLY A 242 4.85 -16.66 -10.58
CA GLY A 242 4.90 -15.39 -11.32
C GLY A 242 6.34 -15.00 -11.62
N GLN A 243 6.62 -14.45 -12.81
CA GLN A 243 8.01 -14.12 -13.21
C GLN A 243 8.68 -13.08 -12.30
N GLN A 244 7.87 -12.33 -11.54
CA GLN A 244 8.31 -11.24 -10.67
C GLN A 244 8.29 -11.59 -9.18
N PHE A 245 7.79 -12.77 -8.81
CA PHE A 245 7.52 -13.17 -7.43
C PHE A 245 8.27 -14.46 -7.13
N GLY A 246 9.11 -14.43 -6.09
CA GLY A 246 9.92 -15.58 -5.70
C GLY A 246 9.24 -16.50 -4.69
N GLY A 247 8.10 -16.08 -4.11
CA GLY A 247 7.40 -16.84 -3.07
C GLY A 247 8.25 -16.99 -1.81
N GLY A 248 9.12 -16.01 -1.52
CA GLY A 248 10.08 -16.10 -0.43
C GLY A 248 9.40 -16.22 0.95
N VAL A 249 10.05 -16.91 1.89
CA VAL A 249 9.53 -17.09 3.27
C VAL A 249 9.17 -15.75 3.94
N LYS A 250 9.98 -14.71 3.71
CA LYS A 250 9.73 -13.36 4.23
C LYS A 250 8.49 -12.73 3.62
N PHE A 251 8.32 -12.83 2.30
CA PHE A 251 7.15 -12.33 1.60
C PHE A 251 5.88 -13.04 2.06
N ARG A 252 5.89 -14.38 2.12
CA ARG A 252 4.76 -15.16 2.65
C ARG A 252 4.37 -14.72 4.06
N ALA A 253 5.35 -14.60 4.97
CA ALA A 253 5.09 -14.14 6.34
C ALA A 253 4.51 -12.72 6.41
N ALA A 254 4.90 -11.83 5.49
CA ALA A 254 4.35 -10.47 5.41
C ALA A 254 2.94 -10.44 4.78
N MET A 255 2.68 -11.32 3.81
CA MET A 255 1.45 -11.34 3.02
C MET A 255 0.32 -12.11 3.71
N GLU A 256 0.59 -13.18 4.44
CA GLU A 256 -0.41 -13.99 5.15
C GLU A 256 -1.38 -13.19 6.05
N PRO A 257 -0.93 -12.26 6.94
CA PRO A 257 -1.85 -11.46 7.74
C PRO A 257 -2.66 -10.48 6.88
N VAL A 258 -2.05 -9.92 5.84
CA VAL A 258 -2.75 -9.00 4.91
C VAL A 258 -3.81 -9.76 4.10
N PHE A 259 -3.53 -11.00 3.72
CA PHE A 259 -4.48 -11.89 3.04
C PHE A 259 -5.71 -12.15 3.90
N ASP A 260 -5.53 -12.50 5.17
CA ASP A 260 -6.64 -12.71 6.11
C ASP A 260 -7.51 -11.44 6.25
N GLU A 261 -6.88 -10.28 6.36
CA GLU A 261 -7.58 -8.99 6.41
C GLU A 261 -8.34 -8.69 5.12
N LEU A 262 -7.76 -8.98 3.95
CA LEU A 262 -8.40 -8.81 2.65
C LEU A 262 -9.63 -9.70 2.50
N VAL A 263 -9.52 -10.99 2.84
CA VAL A 263 -10.67 -11.92 2.81
C VAL A 263 -11.83 -11.36 3.64
N ALA A 264 -11.54 -10.93 4.87
CA ALA A 264 -12.55 -10.37 5.75
C ALA A 264 -13.12 -9.03 5.23
N ALA A 265 -12.28 -8.17 4.67
CA ALA A 265 -12.69 -6.88 4.13
C ALA A 265 -13.54 -7.02 2.87
N PHE A 266 -13.15 -7.90 1.94
CA PHE A 266 -13.91 -8.19 0.73
C PHE A 266 -15.25 -8.85 1.04
N ALA A 267 -15.29 -9.79 1.99
CA ALA A 267 -16.56 -10.37 2.46
C ALA A 267 -17.50 -9.29 3.02
N ARG A 268 -17.00 -8.38 3.87
CA ARG A 268 -17.79 -7.23 4.37
C ARG A 268 -18.21 -6.27 3.26
N ASN A 269 -17.43 -6.15 2.20
CA ASN A 269 -17.75 -5.36 1.02
C ASN A 269 -18.76 -6.05 0.07
N GLY A 270 -19.22 -7.25 0.40
CA GLY A 270 -20.23 -8.01 -0.34
C GLY A 270 -19.66 -8.86 -1.48
N ALA A 271 -18.36 -9.16 -1.47
CA ALA A 271 -17.75 -10.05 -2.45
C ALA A 271 -18.04 -11.53 -2.14
N SER A 272 -18.21 -12.33 -3.20
CA SER A 272 -18.33 -13.79 -3.06
C SER A 272 -16.94 -14.42 -2.87
N VAL A 273 -16.50 -14.52 -1.62
CA VAL A 273 -15.16 -15.04 -1.24
C VAL A 273 -15.23 -16.25 -0.30
N GLY A 274 -16.34 -16.99 -0.29
CA GLY A 274 -16.58 -18.10 0.65
C GLY A 274 -15.48 -19.16 0.66
N TYR A 275 -14.96 -19.53 -0.51
CA TYR A 275 -13.81 -20.44 -0.63
C TYR A 275 -12.58 -19.95 0.16
N PHE A 276 -12.25 -18.67 0.06
CA PHE A 276 -11.11 -18.08 0.75
C PHE A 276 -11.37 -17.91 2.26
N VAL A 277 -12.62 -17.69 2.68
CA VAL A 277 -13.00 -17.66 4.10
C VAL A 277 -12.72 -19.03 4.73
N GLU A 278 -13.14 -20.12 4.08
CA GLU A 278 -12.85 -21.48 4.54
C GLU A 278 -11.35 -21.76 4.54
N GLN A 279 -10.62 -21.34 3.49
CA GLN A 279 -9.16 -21.47 3.44
C GLN A 279 -8.46 -20.80 4.64
N VAL A 280 -8.89 -19.60 5.02
CA VAL A 280 -8.34 -18.89 6.19
C VAL A 280 -8.67 -19.64 7.49
N ARG A 281 -9.91 -20.15 7.62
CA ARG A 281 -10.35 -20.91 8.78
C ARG A 281 -9.51 -22.17 8.99
N GLU A 282 -9.35 -22.99 7.95
CA GLU A 282 -8.55 -24.22 7.99
C GLU A 282 -7.09 -23.95 8.35
N ARG A 283 -6.48 -22.90 7.76
CA ARG A 283 -5.11 -22.48 8.10
C ARG A 283 -4.96 -22.13 9.58
N LYS A 284 -5.91 -21.36 10.14
CA LYS A 284 -5.89 -20.97 11.56
C LYS A 284 -6.07 -22.16 12.48
N GLU A 285 -6.98 -23.08 12.16
CA GLU A 285 -7.17 -24.31 12.92
C GLU A 285 -5.90 -25.19 12.90
N ALA A 286 -5.26 -25.34 11.74
CA ALA A 286 -4.01 -26.09 11.61
C ALA A 286 -2.85 -25.44 12.39
N ALA A 287 -2.75 -24.11 12.36
CA ALA A 287 -1.76 -23.36 13.14
C ALA A 287 -1.99 -23.52 14.66
N ALA A 288 -3.24 -23.47 15.11
CA ALA A 288 -3.60 -23.70 16.51
C ALA A 288 -3.24 -25.11 16.98
N ARG A 289 -3.55 -26.15 16.17
CA ARG A 289 -3.17 -27.54 16.47
C ARG A 289 -1.65 -27.71 16.60
N LYS A 290 -0.87 -27.14 15.66
CA LYS A 290 0.60 -27.14 15.71
C LYS A 290 1.14 -26.40 16.95
N ALA A 291 0.53 -25.28 17.33
CA ALA A 291 0.96 -24.52 18.51
C ALA A 291 0.80 -25.34 19.81
N VAL A 292 -0.32 -26.06 19.95
CA VAL A 292 -0.57 -26.96 21.09
C VAL A 292 0.48 -28.08 21.13
N GLU A 293 0.74 -28.75 20.00
CA GLU A 293 1.75 -29.81 19.90
C GLU A 293 3.16 -29.31 20.29
N VAL A 294 3.55 -28.12 19.80
CA VAL A 294 4.84 -27.50 20.14
C VAL A 294 4.92 -27.20 21.64
N GLU A 295 3.83 -26.76 22.27
CA GLU A 295 3.78 -26.48 23.70
C GLU A 295 3.88 -27.75 24.55
N GLU A 296 3.21 -28.83 24.15
CA GLU A 296 3.32 -30.14 24.79
C GLU A 296 4.74 -30.72 24.70
N VAL A 297 5.38 -30.62 23.53
CA VAL A 297 6.78 -31.04 23.34
C VAL A 297 7.71 -30.22 24.22
N LYS A 298 7.50 -28.90 24.34
CA LYS A 298 8.27 -28.03 25.25
C LYS A 298 8.07 -28.42 26.72
N LYS A 299 6.84 -28.71 27.16
CA LYS A 299 6.53 -29.18 28.51
C LYS A 299 7.24 -30.51 28.80
N SER A 300 7.16 -31.49 27.90
CA SER A 300 7.83 -32.79 28.03
C SER A 300 9.36 -32.65 28.13
N LYS A 301 9.98 -31.83 27.27
CA LYS A 301 11.43 -31.54 27.34
C LYS A 301 11.83 -30.86 28.67
N LYS A 302 10.99 -29.95 29.19
CA LYS A 302 11.23 -29.28 30.48
C LYS A 302 11.15 -30.25 31.66
N VAL A 303 10.17 -31.15 31.66
CA VAL A 303 10.05 -32.23 32.66
C VAL A 303 11.29 -33.12 32.62
N LYS A 304 11.66 -33.65 31.44
CA LYS A 304 12.86 -34.49 31.28
C LYS A 304 14.14 -33.80 31.75
N LYS A 305 14.30 -32.50 31.48
CA LYS A 305 15.44 -31.70 31.95
C LYS A 305 15.46 -31.55 33.47
N LYS A 306 14.30 -31.32 34.10
CA LYS A 306 14.16 -31.24 35.57
C LYS A 306 14.51 -32.57 36.22
N THR A 307 13.96 -33.68 35.73
CA THR A 307 14.27 -35.03 36.23
C THR A 307 15.77 -35.34 36.11
N LYS A 308 16.40 -35.03 34.97
CA LYS A 308 17.84 -35.24 34.77
C LYS A 308 18.69 -34.43 35.76
N PHE A 309 18.32 -33.18 36.01
CA PHE A 309 19.01 -32.32 36.98
C PHE A 309 18.88 -32.88 38.41
N GLU A 310 17.70 -33.38 38.77
CA GLU A 310 17.41 -33.94 40.09
C GLU A 310 18.17 -35.26 40.34
N VAL A 311 18.31 -36.10 39.32
CA VAL A 311 19.17 -37.30 39.36
C VAL A 311 20.64 -36.92 39.56
N VAL A 312 21.17 -35.96 38.80
CA VAL A 312 22.56 -35.50 38.95
C VAL A 312 22.81 -34.94 40.36
N LYS A 313 21.87 -34.15 40.90
CA LYS A 313 21.97 -33.60 42.25
C LYS A 313 22.08 -34.72 43.31
N LYS A 314 21.25 -35.76 43.21
CA LYS A 314 21.29 -36.93 44.12
C LYS A 314 22.62 -37.69 44.03
N VAL A 315 23.19 -37.84 42.83
CA VAL A 315 24.51 -38.48 42.66
C VAL A 315 25.61 -37.65 43.31
N ILE A 316 25.60 -36.32 43.11
CA ILE A 316 26.57 -35.41 43.75
C ILE A 316 26.45 -35.46 45.28
N GLU A 317 25.23 -35.45 45.83
CA GLU A 317 25.01 -35.57 47.28
C GLU A 317 25.55 -36.89 47.83
N LYS A 318 25.32 -38.02 47.14
CA LYS A 318 25.90 -39.32 47.52
C LYS A 318 27.42 -39.33 47.46
N ILE A 319 28.03 -38.76 46.42
CA ILE A 319 29.50 -38.67 46.31
C ILE A 319 30.07 -37.84 47.47
N LYS A 320 29.44 -36.72 47.83
CA LYS A 320 29.85 -35.90 48.97
C LYS A 320 29.79 -36.65 50.30
N MET A 321 28.74 -37.46 50.50
CA MET A 321 28.64 -38.32 51.69
C MET A 321 29.74 -39.38 51.75
N VAL A 322 30.06 -40.05 50.63
CA VAL A 322 31.12 -41.08 50.60
C VAL A 322 32.51 -40.48 50.83
N LEU A 323 32.75 -39.25 50.37
CA LEU A 323 34.03 -38.55 50.51
C LEU A 323 34.16 -37.75 51.83
N GLY A 324 33.16 -37.77 52.72
CA GLY A 324 33.20 -37.08 54.00
C GLY A 324 33.16 -35.54 53.91
N LEU A 325 32.62 -34.99 52.81
CA LEU A 325 32.53 -33.56 52.58
C LEU A 325 31.19 -33.02 53.12
N GLU A 326 31.03 -32.91 54.43
CA GLU A 326 29.89 -32.19 55.03
C GLU A 326 30.13 -30.66 55.06
N LYS A 327 29.03 -29.90 55.05
CA LYS A 327 29.03 -28.44 54.94
C LYS A 327 29.56 -27.79 56.22
N ASP A 328 30.71 -27.15 56.13
CA ASP A 328 31.07 -26.08 57.06
C ASP A 328 30.18 -24.83 56.82
N GLY A 329 29.49 -24.44 57.89
CA GLY A 329 29.28 -23.04 58.31
C GLY A 329 28.47 -22.10 57.41
N LYS A 330 27.28 -21.69 57.90
CA LYS A 330 26.80 -20.31 57.67
C LYS A 330 27.85 -19.34 58.25
N PRO A 331 28.28 -18.27 57.55
CA PRO A 331 28.93 -17.17 58.23
C PRO A 331 27.87 -16.26 58.84
N GLY A 332 28.04 -16.03 60.14
CA GLY A 332 27.31 -15.05 60.91
C GLY A 332 27.62 -13.63 60.46
N ASN A 333 26.68 -12.77 60.82
CA ASN A 333 26.72 -11.33 60.76
C ASN A 333 27.98 -10.80 61.47
N GLN A 334 28.87 -10.08 60.77
CA GLN A 334 29.82 -9.19 61.42
C GLN A 334 30.11 -7.96 60.55
N GLU A 335 29.91 -6.82 61.19
CA GLU A 335 30.09 -5.46 60.70
C GLU A 335 31.54 -5.10 60.34
N SER A 336 31.62 -4.05 59.52
CA SER A 336 32.57 -2.92 59.59
C SER A 336 33.82 -2.92 58.70
N ARG A 337 33.70 -2.05 57.68
CA ARG A 337 34.50 -0.83 57.41
C ARG A 337 35.87 -0.91 56.71
N LYS A 338 35.96 0.02 55.74
CA LYS A 338 37.12 0.79 55.23
C LYS A 338 38.09 0.03 54.31
N ALA A 339 38.74 0.65 53.32
CA ALA A 339 38.58 1.90 52.60
C ALA A 339 39.55 1.86 51.39
N SER A 340 39.24 2.65 50.36
CA SER A 340 40.20 3.28 49.43
C SER A 340 41.12 2.41 48.56
N ARG A 341 40.94 2.52 47.24
CA ARG A 341 41.89 3.28 46.41
C ARG A 341 41.32 3.57 45.02
N GLU A 342 41.20 4.87 44.75
CA GLU A 342 41.30 5.49 43.43
C GLU A 342 42.62 5.06 42.76
N VAL A 343 42.73 5.06 41.44
CA VAL A 343 43.37 6.10 40.58
C VAL A 343 43.71 5.30 39.30
N LEU A 344 43.49 5.70 38.04
CA LEU A 344 43.24 6.96 37.34
C LEU A 344 42.48 6.64 36.04
#